data_AF-A0A7C7R6T1-F1
#
_entry.id   AF-A0A7C7R6T1-F1
#
_cell.length_a   1.000
_cell.length_b   1.000
_cell.length_c   1.000
_cell.angle_alpha   90.00
_cell.angle_beta   90.00
_cell.angle_gamma   90.00
#
_symmetry.space_group_name_H-M   'P 1'
#
loop_
_entity.id
_entity.type
_entity.pdbx_description
1 polymer ?
#
loop_
_entity_poly.entity_id
_entity_poly.type
_entity_poly.pdbx_seq_one_letter_code
_entity_poly.pdbx_strand_id
1 'polypeptide(L)'
;MTERRKRWLRFLFAIAVGLGLGLYYGWVINPVELVDTTPATLRQDYKTDFVLMVAEGYHLDGDLDKARQYLALLGEEPATITAQALQYATEIGYAPPDLYLMRDLLMVLRQAAPASTKESP
;
A
#
# COMPACT_ATOMS: atom_id res chain seq x y z
N MET A 1 5.09 58.68 -15.98
CA MET A 1 4.41 57.50 -15.39
C MET A 1 5.11 56.15 -15.66
N THR A 2 6.29 56.10 -16.28
CA THR A 2 6.97 54.86 -16.72
C THR A 2 7.88 54.20 -15.68
N GLU A 3 8.40 54.96 -14.71
CA GLU A 3 9.40 54.45 -13.75
C GLU A 3 8.82 53.51 -12.70
N ARG A 4 7.59 53.76 -12.23
CA ARG A 4 6.90 52.86 -11.29
C ARG A 4 6.57 51.51 -11.93
N ARG A 5 6.15 51.51 -13.20
CA ARG A 5 5.82 50.31 -13.97
C ARG A 5 7.06 49.44 -14.23
N LYS A 6 8.19 50.05 -14.60
CA LYS A 6 9.48 49.34 -14.76
C LYS A 6 10.00 48.72 -13.46
N ARG A 7 9.72 49.35 -12.31
CA ARG A 7 10.12 48.83 -10.99
C ARG A 7 9.28 47.62 -10.58
N TRP A 8 7.97 47.66 -10.84
CA TRP A 8 7.06 46.52 -10.65
C TRP A 8 7.34 45.36 -11.59
N LEU A 9 7.64 45.63 -12.87
CA LEU A 9 8.04 44.59 -13.83
C LEU A 9 9.30 43.85 -13.39
N ARG A 10 10.31 44.56 -12.88
CA ARG A 10 11.54 43.94 -12.34
C ARG A 10 11.26 43.08 -11.11
N PHE A 11 10.35 43.52 -10.25
CA PHE A 11 9.94 42.76 -9.07
C PHE A 11 9.22 41.46 -9.45
N LEU A 12 8.25 41.53 -10.37
CA LEU A 12 7.55 40.35 -10.88
C LEU A 12 8.49 39.39 -11.60
N PHE A 13 9.46 39.92 -12.37
CA PHE A 13 10.47 39.10 -13.02
C PHE A 13 11.34 38.34 -12.01
N ALA A 14 11.78 38.99 -10.93
CA ALA A 14 12.54 38.33 -9.87
C ALA A 14 11.75 37.20 -9.20
N ILE A 15 10.45 37.39 -8.96
CA ILE A 15 9.56 36.34 -8.43
C ILE A 15 9.42 35.19 -9.43
N ALA A 16 9.17 35.49 -10.70
CA ALA A 16 9.02 34.47 -11.74
C ALA A 16 10.30 33.63 -11.89
N VAL A 17 11.47 34.27 -11.83
CA VAL A 17 12.76 33.58 -11.84
C VAL A 17 12.93 32.71 -10.59
N GLY A 18 12.60 33.22 -9.40
CA GLY A 18 12.67 32.43 -8.16
C GLY A 18 11.74 31.21 -8.18
N LEU A 19 10.51 31.37 -8.67
CA LEU A 19 9.56 30.27 -8.84
C LEU A 19 10.05 29.25 -9.88
N GLY A 20 10.54 29.73 -11.03
CA GLY A 20 11.08 28.86 -12.08
C GLY A 20 12.26 28.04 -11.59
N LEU A 21 13.20 28.65 -10.86
CA LEU A 21 14.35 27.97 -10.28
C LEU A 21 13.93 27.00 -9.17
N GLY A 22 12.99 27.37 -8.31
CA GLY A 22 12.48 26.50 -7.24
C GLY A 22 11.76 25.26 -7.79
N LEU A 23 10.91 25.44 -8.81
CA LEU A 23 10.25 24.33 -9.51
C LEU A 23 11.24 23.44 -10.25
N TYR A 24 12.21 24.05 -10.96
CA TYR A 24 13.25 23.29 -11.64
C TYR A 24 14.07 22.45 -10.66
N TYR A 25 14.46 23.02 -9.52
CA TYR A 25 15.17 22.30 -8.46
C TYR A 25 14.32 21.17 -7.87
N GLY A 26 13.06 21.45 -7.53
CA GLY A 26 12.15 20.47 -6.93
C GLY A 26 11.72 19.34 -7.87
N TRP A 27 11.80 19.50 -9.19
CA TRP A 27 11.37 18.46 -10.14
C TRP A 27 12.55 17.73 -10.82
N VAL A 28 13.65 18.43 -11.09
CA VAL A 28 14.79 17.86 -11.84
C VAL A 28 15.89 17.33 -10.92
N ILE A 29 16.14 17.98 -9.78
CA ILE A 29 17.25 17.61 -8.88
C ILE A 29 16.79 16.63 -7.80
N ASN A 30 15.58 16.80 -7.28
CA ASN A 30 14.96 15.85 -6.38
C ASN A 30 13.58 15.48 -6.92
N PRO A 31 13.51 14.73 -8.05
CA PRO A 31 12.23 14.20 -8.48
C PRO A 31 11.59 13.49 -7.29
N VAL A 32 10.27 13.65 -7.11
CA VAL A 32 9.51 12.76 -6.23
C VAL A 32 9.73 11.36 -6.76
N GLU A 33 10.72 10.67 -6.21
CA GLU A 33 10.78 9.24 -6.28
C GLU A 33 9.59 8.81 -5.43
N LEU A 34 8.56 8.29 -6.09
CA LEU A 34 7.62 7.39 -5.45
C LEU A 34 8.41 6.13 -5.09
N VAL A 35 9.31 6.26 -4.10
CA VAL A 35 10.04 5.15 -3.53
C VAL A 35 8.95 4.30 -2.88
N ASP A 36 8.86 3.06 -3.34
CA ASP A 36 8.03 2.00 -2.76
C ASP A 36 6.55 1.93 -3.20
N THR A 37 6.28 1.95 -4.50
CA THR A 37 4.97 1.55 -5.09
C THR A 37 4.80 0.03 -5.21
N THR A 38 5.23 -0.73 -4.21
CA THR A 38 4.97 -2.18 -4.14
C THR A 38 3.91 -2.46 -3.08
N PRO A 39 2.92 -3.35 -3.30
CA PRO A 39 1.92 -3.71 -2.28
C PRO A 39 2.53 -4.13 -0.93
N ALA A 40 3.80 -4.59 -0.94
CA ALA A 40 4.58 -4.96 0.23
C ALA A 40 4.93 -3.77 1.18
N THR A 41 4.95 -2.54 0.69
CA THR A 41 5.24 -1.32 1.50
C THR A 41 3.97 -0.58 1.93
N LEU A 42 2.79 -1.15 1.67
CA LEU A 42 1.55 -0.66 2.27
C LEU A 42 1.68 -0.64 3.80
N ARG A 43 1.15 0.44 4.40
CA ARG A 43 0.92 0.50 5.82
C ARG A 43 0.03 -0.69 6.25
N GLN A 44 0.22 -1.11 7.49
CA GLN A 44 -0.41 -2.31 8.04
C GLN A 44 -1.95 -2.27 8.02
N ASP A 45 -2.54 -1.08 8.11
CA ASP A 45 -3.98 -0.84 7.92
C ASP A 45 -4.46 -1.25 6.53
N TYR A 46 -3.84 -0.74 5.46
CA TYR A 46 -4.24 -1.09 4.10
C TYR A 46 -3.99 -2.57 3.76
N LYS A 47 -2.93 -3.17 4.30
CA LYS A 47 -2.71 -4.63 4.16
C LYS A 47 -3.84 -5.42 4.82
N THR A 48 -4.29 -4.96 5.99
CA THR A 48 -5.37 -5.59 6.74
C THR A 48 -6.71 -5.49 6.00
N ASP A 49 -7.03 -4.33 5.44
CA ASP A 49 -8.23 -4.14 4.62
C ASP A 49 -8.22 -5.01 3.36
N PHE A 50 -7.05 -5.14 2.71
CA PHE A 50 -6.90 -6.02 1.56
C PHE A 50 -7.13 -7.49 1.94
N VAL A 51 -6.57 -7.94 3.06
CA VAL A 51 -6.78 -9.30 3.58
C VAL A 51 -8.27 -9.53 3.89
N LEU A 52 -8.95 -8.57 4.49
CA LEU A 52 -10.39 -8.66 4.75
C LEU A 52 -11.18 -8.80 3.44
N MET A 53 -10.90 -7.96 2.44
CA MET A 53 -11.55 -8.06 1.12
C MET A 53 -11.32 -9.43 0.45
N VAL A 54 -10.12 -9.99 0.59
CA VAL A 54 -9.84 -11.34 0.09
C VAL A 54 -10.62 -12.41 0.88
N ALA A 55 -10.73 -12.25 2.20
CA ALA A 55 -11.54 -13.15 3.04
C ALA A 55 -13.02 -13.10 2.69
N GLU A 56 -13.58 -11.92 2.48
CA GLU A 56 -14.95 -11.75 1.98
C GLU A 56 -15.12 -12.41 0.61
N GLY A 57 -14.20 -12.17 -0.32
CA GLY A 57 -14.21 -12.80 -1.64
C GLY A 57 -14.23 -14.33 -1.56
N TYR A 58 -13.33 -14.91 -0.75
CA TYR A 58 -13.27 -16.35 -0.50
C TYR A 58 -14.58 -16.90 0.10
N HIS A 59 -15.22 -16.18 1.03
CA HIS A 59 -16.51 -16.62 1.58
C HIS A 59 -17.66 -16.56 0.56
N LEU A 60 -17.53 -15.74 -0.49
CA LEU A 60 -18.52 -15.63 -1.55
C LEU A 60 -18.34 -16.69 -2.65
N ASP A 61 -17.10 -16.96 -3.08
CA ASP A 61 -16.81 -17.85 -4.21
C ASP A 61 -16.20 -19.21 -3.83
N GLY A 62 -15.63 -19.34 -2.63
CA GLY A 62 -14.97 -20.55 -2.13
C GLY A 62 -13.61 -20.84 -2.78
N ASP A 63 -13.06 -19.90 -3.57
CA ASP A 63 -11.86 -20.13 -4.37
C ASP A 63 -10.58 -19.84 -3.57
N LEU A 64 -10.06 -20.88 -2.93
CA LEU A 64 -8.84 -20.78 -2.11
C LEU A 64 -7.60 -20.45 -2.93
N ASP A 65 -7.51 -20.91 -4.18
CA ASP A 65 -6.34 -20.67 -5.03
C ASP A 65 -6.28 -19.21 -5.47
N LYS A 66 -7.42 -18.63 -5.80
CA LYS A 66 -7.56 -17.20 -6.06
C LYS A 66 -7.22 -16.37 -4.83
N ALA A 67 -7.70 -16.76 -3.65
CA ALA A 67 -7.36 -16.07 -2.40
C ALA A 67 -5.84 -16.08 -2.13
N ARG A 68 -5.17 -17.23 -2.32
CA ARG A 68 -3.70 -17.35 -2.19
C ARG A 68 -2.97 -16.45 -3.17
N GLN A 69 -3.39 -16.41 -4.43
CA GLN A 69 -2.77 -15.57 -5.45
C GLN A 69 -2.82 -14.09 -5.07
N TYR A 70 -3.98 -13.62 -4.59
CA TYR A 70 -4.12 -12.24 -4.12
C TYR A 70 -3.26 -11.95 -2.90
N LEU A 71 -3.25 -12.83 -1.89
CA LEU A 71 -2.44 -12.64 -0.69
C LEU A 71 -0.93 -12.67 -0.98
N ALA A 72 -0.50 -13.49 -1.94
CA ALA A 72 0.90 -13.56 -2.36
C ALA A 72 1.42 -12.24 -2.96
N LEU A 73 0.54 -11.36 -3.47
CA LEU A 73 0.92 -10.03 -3.96
C LEU A 73 1.52 -9.14 -2.86
N LEU A 74 1.21 -9.43 -1.59
CA LEU A 74 1.74 -8.70 -0.46
C LEU A 74 3.18 -9.10 -0.09
N GLY A 75 3.76 -10.10 -0.77
CA GLY A 75 5.18 -10.46 -0.67
C GLY A 75 5.55 -11.41 0.48
N GLU A 76 4.55 -11.92 1.20
CA GLU A 76 4.74 -12.89 2.29
C GLU A 76 3.85 -14.13 2.08
N GLU A 77 4.16 -15.19 2.81
CA GLU A 77 3.32 -16.39 2.84
C GLU A 77 1.86 -16.04 3.20
N PRO A 78 0.86 -16.48 2.41
CA PRO A 78 -0.55 -16.11 2.61
C PRO A 78 -1.06 -16.32 4.04
N ALA A 79 -0.67 -17.42 4.69
CA ALA A 79 -1.06 -17.70 6.08
C ALA A 79 -0.41 -16.73 7.08
N THR A 80 0.83 -16.32 6.83
CA THR A 80 1.57 -15.38 7.70
C THR A 80 0.96 -13.99 7.63
N ILE A 81 0.71 -13.48 6.44
CA ILE A 81 0.13 -12.14 6.27
C ILE A 81 -1.31 -12.07 6.79
N THR A 82 -2.09 -13.13 6.59
CA THR A 82 -3.46 -13.21 7.12
C THR A 82 -3.47 -13.26 8.65
N ALA A 83 -2.48 -13.93 9.27
CA ALA A 83 -2.34 -13.94 10.73
C ALA A 83 -1.97 -12.56 11.29
N GLN A 84 -1.03 -11.86 10.66
CA GLN A 84 -0.64 -10.50 11.05
C GLN A 84 -1.81 -9.52 10.91
N ALA A 85 -2.54 -9.60 9.80
CA ALA A 85 -3.74 -8.79 9.56
C ALA A 85 -4.83 -9.07 10.59
N LEU A 86 -5.11 -10.34 10.90
CA LEU A 86 -6.11 -10.71 11.92
C LEU A 86 -5.72 -10.18 13.31
N GLN A 87 -4.44 -10.26 13.67
CA GLN A 87 -3.95 -9.69 14.92
C GLN A 87 -4.18 -8.17 14.95
N TYR A 88 -3.76 -7.46 13.91
CA TYR A 88 -3.94 -6.01 13.80
C TYR A 88 -5.41 -5.59 13.85
N ALA A 89 -6.27 -6.26 13.07
CA ALA A 89 -7.72 -6.04 13.07
C ALA A 89 -8.35 -6.23 14.46
N THR A 90 -7.83 -7.20 15.24
CA THR A 90 -8.27 -7.41 16.64
C THR A 90 -7.84 -6.27 17.54
N GLU A 91 -6.60 -5.79 17.39
CA GLU A 91 -6.04 -4.69 18.21
C GLU A 91 -6.78 -3.36 18.01
N ILE A 92 -7.18 -3.06 16.78
CA ILE A 92 -7.88 -1.81 16.44
C ILE A 92 -9.42 -1.92 16.50
N GLY A 93 -9.94 -3.13 16.75
CA GLY A 93 -11.36 -3.35 17.03
C GLY A 93 -12.27 -3.45 15.80
N TYR A 94 -11.87 -4.23 14.79
CA TYR A 94 -12.73 -4.55 13.63
C TYR A 94 -14.01 -5.27 14.07
N ALA A 95 -15.04 -5.22 13.22
CA ALA A 95 -16.33 -5.80 13.55
C ALA A 95 -16.19 -7.33 13.74
N PRO A 96 -16.92 -7.94 14.71
CA PRO A 96 -16.84 -9.39 14.94
C PRO A 96 -17.09 -10.26 13.70
N PRO A 97 -18.04 -9.94 12.80
CA PRO A 97 -18.21 -10.66 11.54
C PRO A 97 -16.94 -10.70 10.69
N ASP A 98 -16.27 -9.57 10.53
CA ASP A 98 -15.07 -9.42 9.71
C ASP A 98 -13.91 -10.24 10.27
N LEU A 99 -13.74 -10.21 11.59
CA LEU A 99 -12.76 -11.05 12.29
C LEU A 99 -13.04 -12.54 12.09
N TYR A 100 -14.31 -12.95 11.98
CA TYR A 100 -14.65 -14.34 11.68
C TYR A 100 -14.23 -14.76 10.28
N LEU A 101 -14.46 -13.90 9.26
CA LEU A 101 -14.06 -14.18 7.88
C LEU A 101 -12.55 -14.34 7.76
N MET A 102 -11.80 -13.38 8.32
CA MET A 102 -10.33 -13.41 8.29
C MET A 102 -9.76 -14.63 9.02
N ARG A 103 -10.39 -15.01 10.16
CA ARG A 103 -9.98 -16.17 10.95
C ARG A 103 -10.28 -17.49 10.24
N ASP A 104 -11.41 -17.60 9.56
CA ASP A 104 -11.77 -18.80 8.80
C ASP A 104 -10.81 -19.00 7.63
N LEU A 105 -10.57 -17.94 6.85
CA LEU A 105 -9.56 -17.94 5.77
C LEU A 105 -8.18 -18.37 6.30
N LEU A 106 -7.73 -17.82 7.43
CA LEU A 106 -6.46 -18.21 8.05
C LEU A 106 -6.41 -19.70 8.40
N MET A 107 -7.51 -20.25 8.95
CA MET A 107 -7.57 -21.67 9.29
C MET A 107 -7.45 -22.55 8.07
N VAL A 108 -8.15 -22.21 6.98
CA VAL A 108 -8.11 -22.95 5.72
C VAL A 108 -6.72 -22.85 5.09
N LEU A 109 -6.10 -21.66 5.06
CA LEU A 109 -4.75 -21.46 4.54
C LEU A 109 -3.69 -22.30 5.28
N ARG A 110 -3.79 -22.39 6.62
CA ARG A 110 -2.87 -23.20 7.44
C ARG A 110 -3.05 -24.70 7.21
N GLN A 111 -4.29 -25.16 7.06
CA GLN A 111 -4.58 -26.57 6.80
C GLN A 111 -4.17 -26.99 5.40
N ALA A 112 -4.34 -26.09 4.44
CA ALA A 112 -4.12 -26.37 3.04
C ALA A 112 -2.69 -26.05 2.59
N ALA A 113 -1.75 -25.77 3.50
CA ALA A 113 -0.35 -25.58 3.16
C ALA A 113 0.28 -26.90 2.65
N PRO A 114 0.67 -27.02 1.37
CA PRO A 114 1.63 -28.04 0.97
C PRO A 114 3.03 -27.58 1.38
N ALA A 115 3.91 -28.53 1.66
CA ALA A 115 5.34 -28.28 1.89
C ALA A 115 5.89 -27.38 0.77
N SER A 116 6.19 -26.11 1.07
CA SER A 116 7.14 -25.35 0.26
C SER A 116 8.50 -26.02 0.48
N THR A 117 8.78 -26.94 -0.42
CA THR A 117 10.07 -27.57 -0.65
C THR A 117 11.19 -26.56 -0.41
N LYS A 118 11.92 -26.79 0.69
CA LYS A 118 13.35 -26.53 0.73
C LYS A 118 13.98 -27.28 -0.45
N GLU A 119 14.17 -26.60 -1.58
CA GLU A 119 15.20 -27.00 -2.53
C GLU A 119 16.21 -25.87 -2.59
N SER A 120 17.20 -26.02 -1.71
CA SER A 120 18.54 -25.48 -1.89
C SER A 120 19.12 -25.95 -3.22
N PRO A 121 19.93 -25.09 -3.85
CA PRO A 121 21.30 -25.49 -4.18
C PRO A 121 22.31 -24.76 -3.29
#